data_AF-R7RNJ5-F1
#
_entry.id   AF-R7RNJ5-F1
#
_cell.length_a   1.000
_cell.length_b   1.000
_cell.length_c   1.000
_cell.angle_alpha   90.00
_cell.angle_beta   90.00
_cell.angle_gamma   90.00
#
_symmetry.space_group_name_H-M   'P 1'
#
loop_
_entity.id
_entity.type
_entity.pdbx_description
1 polymer ?
#
loop_
_entity_poly.entity_id
_entity_poly.type
_entity_poly.pdbx_seq_one_letter_code
_entity_poly.pdbx_strand_id
1 'polypeptide(L)' 'MFYCTSCKRIVKDGGVCEFCASQQLKELKLDTPVNVVGTKLKGRVLKVSDDKVRLLIRDDSNNRFIKEYSYKELKKIL' A
#
# COMPACT_ATOMS: atom_id res chain seq x y z
N MET A 1 -5.37 -8.98 -1.71
CA MET A 1 -4.67 -7.77 -2.19
C MET A 1 -3.17 -7.95 -2.04
N PHE A 2 -2.40 -7.58 -3.07
CA PHE A 2 -1.00 -7.94 -3.21
C PHE A 2 -0.15 -6.71 -3.54
N TYR A 3 1.16 -6.77 -3.30
CA TYR A 3 2.12 -5.80 -3.79
C TYR A 3 3.11 -6.48 -4.73
N CYS A 4 3.50 -5.77 -5.78
CA CYS A 4 4.53 -6.23 -6.69
C CYS A 4 5.91 -6.09 -6.05
N THR A 5 6.73 -7.13 -6.07
CA THR A 5 8.10 -7.04 -5.52
C THR A 5 9.00 -6.16 -6.37
N SER A 6 8.74 -6.08 -7.68
CA SER A 6 9.50 -5.32 -8.67
C SER A 6 9.21 -3.82 -8.61
N CYS A 7 7.94 -3.42 -8.80
CA CYS A 7 7.56 -2.00 -8.85
C CYS A 7 6.97 -1.48 -7.54
N LYS A 8 6.77 -2.35 -6.54
CA LYS A 8 6.20 -2.03 -5.20
C LYS A 8 4.75 -1.52 -5.19
N ARG A 9 4.09 -1.36 -6.34
CA ARG A 9 2.67 -0.95 -6.38
C ARG A 9 1.77 -2.02 -5.80
N ILE A 10 0.67 -1.60 -5.18
CA ILE A 10 -0.37 -2.48 -4.68
C ILE A 10 -1.37 -2.77 -5.81
N VAL A 11 -1.78 -4.02 -5.92
CA VAL A 11 -2.72 -4.55 -6.92
C VAL A 11 -3.76 -5.43 -6.21
N LYS A 12 -4.96 -5.51 -6.79
CA LYS A 12 -6.07 -6.27 -6.20
C LYS A 12 -5.82 -7.78 -6.27
N ASP A 13 -5.47 -8.26 -7.46
CA ASP A 13 -5.30 -9.68 -7.78
C ASP A 13 -3.86 -10.17 -7.71
N GLY A 14 -3.71 -11.47 -7.42
CA GLY A 14 -2.42 -12.14 -7.22
C GLY A 14 -1.77 -12.73 -8.48
N GLY A 15 -2.28 -12.40 -9.67
CA GLY A 15 -1.79 -12.96 -10.94
C GLY A 15 -0.62 -12.17 -11.55
N VAL A 16 -0.91 -11.04 -12.16
CA VAL A 16 0.07 -10.22 -12.88
C VAL A 16 -0.06 -8.76 -12.43
N CYS A 17 1.08 -8.11 -12.19
CA CYS A 17 1.08 -6.69 -11.89
C CYS A 17 0.65 -5.87 -13.11
N GLU A 18 -0.48 -5.19 -13.00
CA GLU A 18 -1.04 -4.30 -14.04
C GLU A 18 -0.11 -3.16 -14.48
N PHE A 19 0.95 -2.87 -13.71
CA PHE A 19 1.83 -1.72 -13.94
C PHE A 19 3.18 -2.06 -14.56
N CYS A 20 3.65 -3.30 -14.41
CA CYS A 20 4.97 -3.71 -14.91
C CYS A 20 5.00 -5.13 -15.49
N ALA A 21 3.83 -5.76 -15.65
CA ALA A 21 3.65 -7.12 -16.13
C ALA A 21 4.42 -8.21 -15.35
N SER A 22 4.96 -7.88 -14.17
CA SER A 22 5.66 -8.84 -13.31
C SER A 22 4.67 -9.79 -12.64
N GLN A 23 5.02 -11.07 -12.60
CA GLN A 23 4.29 -12.12 -11.87
C GLN A 23 4.74 -12.24 -10.41
N GLN A 24 5.76 -11.47 -9.99
CA GLN A 24 6.26 -11.51 -8.63
C GLN A 24 5.37 -10.64 -7.71
N LEU A 25 4.26 -11.21 -7.28
CA LEU A 25 3.32 -10.58 -6.36
C LEU A 25 3.43 -11.23 -4.98
N LYS A 26 3.37 -10.42 -3.93
CA LYS A 26 3.34 -10.87 -2.53
C LYS A 26 2.13 -10.30 -1.83
N GLU A 27 1.57 -11.07 -0.90
CA GLU A 27 0.41 -10.66 -0.15
C GLU A 27 0.68 -9.40 0.68
N LEU A 28 -0.25 -8.45 0.65
CA LEU A 28 -0.19 -7.24 1.47
C LEU A 28 -0.65 -7.57 2.90
N LYS A 29 0.30 -7.68 3.82
CA LYS A 29 0.03 -7.98 5.23
C LYS A 29 -0.32 -6.72 6.03
N LEU A 30 -0.98 -6.90 7.16
CA LEU A 30 -1.11 -5.84 8.17
C LEU A 30 0.26 -5.36 8.65
N ASP A 31 0.30 -4.12 9.15
CA ASP A 31 1.51 -3.41 9.59
C ASP A 31 2.55 -3.15 8.50
N THR A 32 2.27 -3.56 7.25
CA THR A 32 3.15 -3.33 6.11
C THR A 32 3.36 -1.82 5.89
N PRO A 33 4.62 -1.33 5.82
CA PRO A 33 4.88 0.08 5.57
C PRO A 33 4.65 0.41 4.09
N VAL A 34 3.85 1.46 3.85
CA VAL A 34 3.49 1.94 2.51
C VAL A 34 3.57 3.46 2.45
N ASN A 35 3.78 4.00 1.26
CA ASN A 35 3.64 5.42 0.97
C ASN A 35 2.46 5.66 0.04
N VAL A 36 1.90 6.86 0.14
CA VAL A 36 0.86 7.33 -0.78
C VAL A 36 1.54 8.00 -1.98
N VAL A 37 1.30 7.48 -3.18
CA VAL A 37 1.85 7.95 -4.45
C VAL A 37 1.47 9.41 -4.65
N GLY A 38 2.43 10.23 -5.09
CA GLY A 38 2.22 11.67 -5.29
C GLY A 38 2.27 12.51 -4.00
N THR A 39 2.53 11.90 -2.84
CA THR A 39 2.65 12.63 -1.56
C THR A 39 3.90 12.19 -0.79
N LYS A 40 4.25 12.98 0.25
CA LYS A 40 5.28 12.61 1.23
C LYS A 40 4.74 11.71 2.36
N LEU A 41 3.44 11.38 2.33
CA LEU A 41 2.79 10.61 3.39
C LEU A 41 3.23 9.15 3.36
N LYS A 42 3.63 8.67 4.53
CA LYS A 42 4.00 7.27 4.79
C LYS A 42 3.17 6.76 5.95
N GLY A 43 2.73 5.53 5.85
CA GLY A 43 1.91 4.90 6.88
C GLY A 43 2.10 3.41 6.92
N ARG A 44 1.38 2.76 7.82
CA ARG A 44 1.32 1.31 7.92
C ARG A 44 -0.08 0.82 7.63
N VAL A 45 -0.18 -0.32 6.95
CA VAL A 45 -1.47 -0.96 6.65
C VAL A 45 -2.14 -1.37 7.95
N LEU A 46 -3.30 -0.77 8.24
CA LEU A 46 -4.11 -1.10 9.41
C LEU A 46 -5.21 -2.10 9.05
N LYS A 47 -5.84 -1.94 7.89
CA LYS A 47 -6.88 -2.83 7.39
C LYS A 47 -6.91 -2.80 5.87
N VAL A 48 -7.13 -3.97 5.28
CA VAL A 48 -7.36 -4.13 3.84
C VAL A 48 -8.84 -4.43 3.64
N SER A 49 -9.49 -3.64 2.79
CA SER A 49 -10.83 -3.87 2.25
C SER A 49 -10.70 -4.06 0.72
N ASP A 50 -11.73 -4.57 0.04
CA ASP A 50 -11.63 -4.97 -1.37
C ASP A 50 -10.95 -3.96 -2.31
N ASP A 51 -11.33 -2.68 -2.25
CA ASP A 51 -10.79 -1.63 -3.13
C ASP A 51 -9.98 -0.55 -2.40
N LYS A 52 -9.87 -0.66 -1.07
CA LYS A 52 -9.30 0.40 -0.24
C LYS A 52 -8.47 -0.15 0.90
N VAL A 53 -7.43 0.60 1.27
CA VAL A 53 -6.58 0.30 2.42
C VAL A 53 -6.68 1.43 3.43
N ARG A 54 -6.91 1.07 4.69
CA ARG A 54 -6.77 1.99 5.80
C ARG A 54 -5.32 2.00 6.26
N LEU A 55 -4.74 3.18 6.29
CA LEU A 55 -3.40 3.42 6.77
C LEU A 55 -3.43 4.09 8.14
N LEU A 56 -2.55 3.65 9.02
CA LEU A 56 -2.14 4.39 10.19
C LEU A 56 -0.95 5.27 9.79
N ILE A 57 -1.15 6.59 9.81
CA ILE A 57 -0.15 7.59 9.46
C ILE A 57 0.27 8.32 10.74
N ARG A 58 1.55 8.71 10.80
CA ARG A 58 2.08 9.63 11.81
C ARG A 58 2.47 10.93 11.13
N ASP A 59 2.08 12.06 11.70
CA ASP A 59 2.61 13.37 11.28
C ASP A 59 3.96 13.64 11.93
N ASP A 60 4.56 14.78 11.58
CA ASP A 60 5.82 15.27 12.17
C ASP A 60 5.69 15.56 13.67
N SER A 61 4.48 15.82 14.17
CA SER A 61 4.17 16.00 15.59
C SER A 61 3.91 14.67 16.32
N ASN A 62 4.13 13.53 15.68
CA ASN A 62 3.92 12.17 16.19
C ASN A 62 2.45 11.83 16.57
N ASN A 63 1.48 12.62 16.10
CA ASN A 63 0.07 12.30 16.20
C ASN A 63 -0.27 11.17 15.24
N ARG A 64 -1.16 10.27 15.68
CA ARG A 64 -1.63 9.13 14.87
C ARG A 64 -2.99 9.44 14.28
N PHE A 65 -3.13 9.25 12.97
CA PHE A 65 -4.42 9.36 12.30
C PHE A 65 -4.63 8.18 11.35
N ILE A 66 -5.90 7.82 11.18
CA ILE A 66 -6.32 6.76 10.27
C ILE A 66 -6.88 7.44 9.03
N LYS A 67 -6.39 7.02 7.87
CA LYS A 67 -6.89 7.52 6.59
C LYS A 67 -7.02 6.38 5.58
N GLU A 68 -8.04 6.45 4.75
CA GLU A 68 -8.36 5.43 3.77
C GLU A 68 -7.93 5.90 2.38
N TYR A 69 -7.28 5.02 1.63
CA TYR A 69 -6.75 5.29 0.29
C TYR A 69 -7.10 4.15 -0.66
N SER A 70 -7.21 4.44 -1.96
CA SER A 70 -7.31 3.39 -2.96
C SER A 70 -6.00 2.62 -3.05
N TYR A 71 -6.06 1.31 -3.32
CA TYR A 71 -4.86 0.51 -3.54
C TYR A 71 -3.96 1.06 -4.67
N LYS A 72 -4.55 1.72 -5.67
CA LYS A 72 -3.82 2.32 -6.80
C LYS A 72 -2.95 3.50 -6.38
N GLU A 73 -3.30 4.16 -5.28
CA GLU A 73 -2.59 5.30 -4.72
C GLU A 73 -1.48 4.86 -3.76
N LEU A 74 -1.24 3.56 -3.59
CA LEU A 74 -0.33 3.04 -2.58
C LEU A 74 0.83 2.28 -3.19
N LYS A 75 1.98 2.42 -2.51
CA LYS A 75 3.21 1.72 -2.87
C LYS A 75 3.89 1.20 -1.61
N LYS A 76 4.32 -0.06 -1.62
CA LYS A 76 5.13 -0.67 -0.56
C LYS A 76 6.46 0.07 -0.43
N ILE A 77 6.82 0.43 0.80
CA ILE A 77 8.16 0.91 1.13
C ILE A 77 8.95 -0.30 1.61
N LEU A 78 10.09 -0.60 0.97
CA LEU A 78 11.05 -1.71 1.25
C LEU A 78 10.52 -2.78 2.22
#